data_AF-A0A357BN04-F1
#
_entry.id   AF-A0A357BN04-F1
#
_cell.length_a   1.000
_cell.length_b   1.000
_cell.length_c   1.000
_cell.angle_alpha   90.00
_cell.angle_beta   90.00
_cell.angle_gamma   90.00
#
_symmetry.space_group_name_H-M   'P 1'
#
loop_
_entity.id
_entity.type
_entity.pdbx_description
1 polymer ?
#
loop_
_entity_poly.entity_id
_entity_poly.type
_entity_poly.pdbx_seq_one_letter_code
_entity_poly.pdbx_strand_id
1 'polypeptide(L)'
;MSCRMNSSRSLYPSMSDKLPDHVILLQGVFEEGFFDRFSGQPQDAIFILEGRPGLTAARSNGRALVKRKIQPTVLADNMAGFLFYKKRVKEVWMAYQSVYPEGAVCSIGAMILAVLAKKHRIAVYLFKGRPQPDLMAKEKEIFSFNGQRVSAAGTRGYVPLLEWVDKKYITKIYS
;
A
#
# COMPACT_ATOMS: atom_id res chain seq x y z
N MET A 1 41.05 -29.26 21.42
CA MET A 1 39.75 -28.66 21.82
C MET A 1 39.02 -28.19 20.57
N SER A 2 38.08 -28.99 20.06
CA SER A 2 37.25 -28.64 18.89
C SER A 2 35.99 -27.95 19.39
N CYS A 3 35.92 -26.62 19.23
CA CYS A 3 34.71 -25.86 19.48
C CYS A 3 33.68 -26.21 18.40
N ARG A 4 32.66 -27.01 18.74
CA ARG A 4 31.50 -27.24 17.87
C ARG A 4 30.74 -25.92 17.78
N MET A 5 30.73 -25.31 16.60
CA MET A 5 29.80 -24.22 16.29
C MET A 5 28.37 -24.79 16.40
N ASN A 6 27.68 -24.46 17.49
CA ASN A 6 26.24 -24.67 17.60
C ASN A 6 25.56 -23.84 16.52
N SER A 7 24.76 -24.50 15.68
CA SER A 7 23.93 -23.85 14.69
C SER A 7 23.06 -22.79 15.38
N SER A 8 23.13 -21.58 14.86
CA SER A 8 22.31 -20.46 15.31
C SER A 8 20.84 -20.82 15.14
N ARG A 9 20.16 -21.18 16.23
CA ARG A 9 18.69 -21.09 16.28
C ARG A 9 18.33 -19.62 16.03
N SER A 10 17.68 -19.38 14.89
CA SER A 10 17.08 -18.08 14.57
C SER A 10 16.24 -17.61 15.76
N LEU A 11 16.60 -16.45 16.33
CA LEU A 11 15.88 -15.79 17.42
C LEU A 11 14.44 -15.38 17.03
N TYR A 12 14.09 -15.56 15.76
CA TYR A 12 12.74 -15.43 15.26
C TYR A 12 12.27 -16.82 14.81
N PRO A 13 11.18 -17.39 15.36
CA PRO A 13 10.45 -18.43 14.64
C PRO A 13 10.19 -17.89 13.23
N SER A 14 10.25 -18.72 12.20
CA SER A 14 10.09 -18.34 10.80
C SER A 14 8.75 -17.61 10.61
N MET A 15 8.74 -16.28 10.80
CA MET A 15 7.61 -15.39 10.49
C MET A 15 7.13 -15.55 9.04
N SER A 16 7.99 -16.14 8.20
CA SER A 16 7.72 -16.70 6.88
C SER A 16 6.45 -17.55 6.81
N ASP A 17 6.17 -18.37 7.83
CA ASP A 17 5.22 -19.49 7.73
C ASP A 17 3.76 -19.06 7.95
N LYS A 18 3.53 -17.78 8.27
CA LYS A 18 2.19 -17.20 8.43
C LYS A 18 1.82 -16.18 7.35
N LEU A 19 2.74 -15.85 6.45
CA LEU A 19 2.45 -14.89 5.38
C LEU A 19 1.90 -15.63 4.15
N PRO A 20 0.83 -15.12 3.54
CA PRO A 20 0.32 -15.68 2.29
C PRO A 20 1.38 -15.58 1.18
N ASP A 21 1.41 -16.59 0.31
CA ASP A 21 2.39 -16.70 -0.78
C ASP A 21 2.11 -15.72 -1.93
N HIS A 22 0.86 -15.28 -2.05
CA HIS A 22 0.37 -14.39 -3.10
C HIS A 22 -0.35 -13.19 -2.48
N VAL A 23 0.33 -12.05 -2.46
CA VAL A 23 -0.20 -10.78 -1.94
C VAL A 23 -0.45 -9.79 -3.07
N ILE A 24 -1.65 -9.21 -3.07
CA ILE A 24 -2.02 -8.05 -3.89
C ILE A 24 -2.04 -6.82 -2.98
N LEU A 25 -1.19 -5.83 -3.28
CA LEU A 25 -1.15 -4.57 -2.54
C LEU A 25 -2.09 -3.53 -3.15
N LEU A 26 -2.90 -2.88 -2.30
CA LEU A 26 -3.78 -1.77 -2.67
C LEU A 26 -3.29 -0.47 -2.03
N GLN A 27 -2.91 0.51 -2.86
CA GLN A 27 -2.46 1.84 -2.45
C GLN A 27 -3.45 2.93 -2.85
N GLY A 28 -3.85 3.76 -1.89
CA GLY A 28 -4.81 4.84 -2.10
C GLY A 28 -6.27 4.39 -1.98
N VAL A 29 -7.20 5.30 -2.29
CA VAL A 29 -8.64 5.07 -2.12
C VAL A 29 -9.29 4.90 -3.49
N PHE A 30 -9.87 3.72 -3.76
CA PHE A 30 -10.43 3.40 -5.06
C PHE A 30 -11.92 3.76 -5.17
N GLU A 31 -12.38 4.00 -6.40
CA GLU A 31 -13.82 4.04 -6.72
C GLU A 31 -14.46 2.65 -6.53
N GLU A 32 -15.78 2.61 -6.29
CA GLU A 32 -16.49 1.39 -5.89
C GLU A 32 -16.40 0.25 -6.93
N GLY A 33 -16.43 0.59 -8.22
CA GLY A 33 -16.35 -0.40 -9.31
C GLY A 33 -15.02 -1.15 -9.38
N PHE A 34 -13.98 -0.66 -8.72
CA PHE A 34 -12.70 -1.36 -8.63
C PHE A 34 -12.84 -2.74 -7.95
N PHE A 35 -13.68 -2.82 -6.92
CA PHE A 35 -13.73 -4.00 -6.04
C PHE A 35 -14.50 -5.18 -6.65
N ASP A 36 -15.33 -4.93 -7.67
CA ASP A 36 -16.11 -5.98 -8.34
C ASP A 36 -15.21 -7.00 -9.03
N ARG A 37 -13.99 -6.58 -9.39
CA ARG A 37 -12.95 -7.38 -10.04
C ARG A 37 -12.44 -8.55 -9.20
N PHE A 38 -12.57 -8.47 -7.88
CA PHE A 38 -12.11 -9.52 -6.97
C PHE A 38 -13.22 -10.54 -6.63
N SER A 39 -14.42 -10.36 -7.18
CA SER A 39 -15.53 -11.29 -6.95
C SER A 39 -15.28 -12.61 -7.70
N GLY A 40 -15.36 -13.74 -6.99
CA GLY A 40 -15.28 -15.07 -7.60
C GLY A 40 -13.88 -15.58 -7.95
N GLN A 41 -12.81 -14.87 -7.58
CA GLN A 41 -11.43 -15.36 -7.75
C GLN A 41 -10.95 -16.17 -6.53
N PRO A 42 -10.07 -17.17 -6.71
CA PRO A 42 -9.28 -17.70 -5.61
C PRO A 42 -8.59 -16.54 -4.89
N GLN A 43 -8.78 -16.42 -3.58
CA GLN A 43 -8.36 -15.23 -2.84
C GLN A 43 -6.85 -15.21 -2.67
N ASP A 44 -6.12 -14.67 -3.65
CA ASP A 44 -4.86 -13.99 -3.36
C ASP A 44 -5.14 -13.02 -2.21
N ALA A 45 -4.23 -12.96 -1.25
CA ALA A 45 -4.48 -12.19 -0.06
C ALA A 45 -4.40 -10.69 -0.38
N ILE A 46 -5.54 -10.00 -0.27
CA ILE A 46 -5.64 -8.57 -0.53
C ILE A 46 -5.14 -7.81 0.70
N PHE A 47 -4.12 -6.99 0.49
CA PHE A 47 -3.52 -6.15 1.52
C PHE A 47 -3.78 -4.68 1.20
N ILE A 48 -4.43 -3.99 2.12
CA ILE A 48 -4.71 -2.55 2.02
C ILE A 48 -3.65 -1.80 2.80
N LEU A 49 -2.92 -0.91 2.13
CA LEU A 49 -2.08 0.06 2.81
C LEU A 49 -2.95 1.12 3.46
N GLU A 50 -2.68 1.44 4.72
CA GLU A 50 -3.61 2.21 5.56
C GLU A 50 -3.90 3.61 5.00
N GLY A 51 -2.93 4.22 4.32
CA GLY A 51 -3.07 5.52 3.66
C GLY A 51 -3.00 6.67 4.66
N ARG A 52 -1.84 6.86 5.29
CA ARG A 52 -1.58 8.03 6.15
C ARG A 52 -1.63 9.33 5.32
N PRO A 53 -1.98 10.47 5.96
CA PRO A 53 -2.29 10.62 7.38
C PRO A 53 -3.70 10.15 7.78
N GLY A 54 -4.66 10.15 6.84
CA GLY A 54 -6.10 10.06 7.13
C GLY A 54 -6.67 8.64 7.30
N LEU A 55 -5.89 7.59 7.08
CA LEU A 55 -6.29 6.17 7.19
C LEU A 55 -7.51 5.80 6.33
N THR A 56 -7.78 6.61 5.30
CA THR A 56 -9.03 6.53 4.55
C THR A 56 -9.07 5.28 3.67
N ALA A 57 -7.91 4.81 3.21
CA ALA A 57 -7.81 3.59 2.41
C ALA A 57 -8.22 2.36 3.23
N ALA A 58 -7.67 2.18 4.44
CA ALA A 58 -8.06 1.08 5.34
C ALA A 58 -9.57 1.06 5.59
N ARG A 59 -10.17 2.22 5.90
CA ARG A 59 -11.62 2.31 6.19
C ARG A 59 -12.48 2.07 4.94
N SER A 60 -12.18 2.76 3.85
CA SER A 60 -13.03 2.78 2.65
C SER A 60 -12.92 1.48 1.86
N ASN A 61 -11.69 1.08 1.52
CA ASN A 61 -11.44 -0.12 0.74
C ASN A 61 -11.80 -1.37 1.55
N GLY A 62 -11.51 -1.36 2.87
CA GLY A 62 -11.87 -2.44 3.78
C GLY A 62 -13.38 -2.66 3.81
N ARG A 63 -14.18 -1.59 3.94
CA ARG A 63 -15.64 -1.69 3.90
C ARG A 63 -16.15 -2.24 2.56
N ALA A 64 -15.59 -1.80 1.44
CA ALA A 64 -16.02 -2.23 0.12
C ALA A 64 -15.74 -3.73 -0.14
N LEU A 65 -14.58 -4.23 0.31
CA LEU A 65 -14.21 -5.64 0.20
C LEU A 65 -15.03 -6.53 1.15
N VAL A 66 -15.21 -6.12 2.41
CA VAL A 66 -16.02 -6.87 3.38
C VAL A 66 -17.47 -7.00 2.92
N LYS A 67 -18.06 -5.95 2.32
CA LYS A 67 -19.40 -6.00 1.72
C LYS A 67 -19.50 -7.08 0.62
N ARG A 68 -18.39 -7.39 -0.06
CA ARG A 68 -18.27 -8.42 -1.10
C ARG A 68 -17.84 -9.79 -0.56
N LYS A 69 -17.83 -9.97 0.77
CA LYS A 69 -17.39 -11.19 1.46
C LYS A 69 -15.92 -11.54 1.19
N ILE A 70 -15.09 -10.53 0.94
CA ILE A 70 -13.65 -10.65 0.81
C ILE A 70 -13.03 -10.13 2.10
N GLN A 71 -12.11 -10.89 2.71
CA GLN A 71 -11.46 -10.51 3.95
C GLN A 71 -10.08 -9.89 3.66
N PRO A 72 -9.94 -8.56 3.64
CA PRO A 72 -8.64 -7.93 3.45
C PRO A 72 -7.81 -7.95 4.73
N THR A 73 -6.49 -7.85 4.55
CA THR A 73 -5.55 -7.50 5.62
C THR A 73 -5.17 -6.03 5.52
N VAL A 74 -5.20 -5.29 6.62
CA VAL A 74 -4.71 -3.90 6.65
C VAL A 74 -3.25 -3.89 7.08
N LEU A 75 -2.45 -3.05 6.43
CA LEU A 75 -1.02 -2.96 6.64
C LEU A 75 -0.60 -1.49 6.74
N ALA A 76 0.31 -1.17 7.66
CA ALA A 76 0.94 0.15 7.67
C ALA A 76 1.77 0.34 6.39
N ASP A 77 1.77 1.57 5.86
CA ASP A 77 2.32 1.88 4.53
C ASP A 77 3.79 1.39 4.37
N ASN A 78 4.60 1.56 5.43
CA ASN A 78 6.01 1.19 5.43
C ASN A 78 6.27 -0.34 5.42
N MET A 79 5.33 -1.16 5.86
CA MET A 79 5.50 -2.61 5.94
C MET A 79 5.41 -3.26 4.55
N ALA A 80 4.93 -2.55 3.52
CA ALA A 80 4.95 -3.03 2.14
C ALA A 80 6.35 -3.47 1.71
N GLY A 81 7.39 -2.72 2.09
CA GLY A 81 8.78 -3.05 1.79
C GLY A 81 9.23 -4.41 2.33
N PHE A 82 8.72 -4.80 3.51
CA PHE A 82 9.00 -6.12 4.07
C PHE A 82 8.38 -7.24 3.23
N LEU A 83 7.16 -7.06 2.71
CA LEU A 83 6.51 -8.04 1.83
C LEU A 83 7.22 -8.18 0.48
N PHE A 84 7.72 -7.07 -0.09
CA PHE A 84 8.58 -7.10 -1.27
C PHE A 84 9.87 -7.88 -1.01
N TYR A 85 10.56 -7.59 0.11
CA TYR A 85 11.78 -8.31 0.50
C TYR A 85 11.56 -9.82 0.63
N LYS A 86 10.41 -10.21 1.21
CA LYS A 86 9.99 -11.62 1.34
C LYS A 86 9.42 -12.23 0.06
N LYS A 87 9.39 -11.49 -1.06
CA LYS A 87 8.85 -11.94 -2.36
C LYS A 87 7.40 -12.43 -2.32
N ARG A 88 6.59 -11.88 -1.40
CA ARG A 88 5.18 -12.25 -1.23
C ARG A 88 4.26 -11.44 -2.15
N VAL A 89 4.66 -10.22 -2.51
CA VAL A 89 3.90 -9.37 -3.42
C VAL A 89 3.94 -9.93 -4.84
N LYS A 90 2.78 -10.08 -5.46
CA LYS A 90 2.63 -10.49 -6.87
C LYS A 90 2.11 -9.36 -7.75
N GLU A 91 1.39 -8.43 -7.14
CA GLU A 91 0.69 -7.37 -7.86
C GLU A 91 0.51 -6.13 -6.98
N VAL A 92 0.60 -4.96 -7.60
CA VAL A 92 0.36 -3.66 -6.96
C VAL A 92 -0.71 -2.91 -7.73
N TRP A 93 -1.75 -2.47 -7.02
CA TRP A 93 -2.75 -1.54 -7.52
C TRP A 93 -2.58 -0.19 -6.85
N MET A 94 -2.60 0.88 -7.64
CA MET A 94 -2.52 2.25 -7.13
C MET A 94 -3.70 3.07 -7.65
N ALA A 95 -4.30 3.85 -6.75
CA ALA A 95 -5.33 4.80 -7.10
C ALA A 95 -4.71 6.03 -7.77
N TYR A 96 -5.16 6.33 -9.00
CA TYR A 96 -4.76 7.56 -9.71
C TYR A 96 -5.86 8.63 -9.66
N GLN A 97 -5.46 9.89 -9.73
CA GLN A 97 -6.35 11.04 -9.88
C GLN A 97 -6.37 11.59 -11.30
N SER A 98 -5.24 11.52 -12.00
CA SER A 98 -5.12 11.99 -13.39
C SER A 98 -4.03 11.23 -14.12
N VAL A 99 -4.22 11.01 -15.43
CA VAL A 99 -3.30 10.27 -16.29
C VAL A 99 -2.85 11.18 -17.42
N TYR A 100 -1.57 11.08 -17.76
CA TYR A 100 -0.90 11.84 -18.80
C TYR A 100 -0.04 10.90 -19.65
N PRO A 101 0.42 11.32 -20.85
CA PRO A 101 1.29 10.48 -21.68
C PRO A 101 2.58 10.03 -20.99
N GLU A 102 3.13 10.85 -20.09
CA GLU A 102 4.40 10.61 -19.40
C GLU A 102 4.28 9.94 -18.03
N GLY A 103 3.06 9.74 -17.52
CA GLY A 103 2.84 9.20 -16.19
C GLY A 103 1.47 9.53 -15.62
N ALA A 104 1.34 9.43 -14.31
CA ALA A 104 0.07 9.69 -13.62
C ALA A 104 0.29 10.38 -12.28
N VAL A 105 -0.70 11.18 -11.88
CA VAL A 105 -0.81 11.70 -10.52
C VAL A 105 -1.56 10.67 -9.69
N CYS A 106 -0.92 10.14 -8.65
CA CYS A 106 -1.43 9.08 -7.80
C CYS A 106 -1.52 9.53 -6.34
N SER A 107 -2.24 8.78 -5.50
CA SER A 107 -2.21 8.99 -4.04
C SER A 107 -0.79 8.85 -3.49
N ILE A 108 -0.43 9.71 -2.53
CA ILE A 108 0.88 9.69 -1.86
C ILE A 108 1.26 8.29 -1.35
N GLY A 109 2.52 7.89 -1.50
CA GLY A 109 3.05 6.56 -1.20
C GLY A 109 3.15 5.63 -2.42
N ALA A 110 2.44 5.93 -3.51
CA ALA A 110 2.51 5.24 -4.80
C ALA A 110 3.93 5.13 -5.37
N MET A 111 4.74 6.20 -5.34
CA MET A 111 6.08 6.21 -5.95
C MET A 111 7.03 5.23 -5.26
N ILE A 112 6.94 5.09 -3.94
CA ILE A 112 7.73 4.11 -3.17
C ILE A 112 7.40 2.69 -3.66
N LEU A 113 6.12 2.37 -3.81
CA LEU A 113 5.69 1.05 -4.29
C LEU A 113 6.07 0.83 -5.75
N ALA A 114 5.96 1.86 -6.60
CA ALA A 114 6.32 1.80 -8.00
C ALA A 114 7.81 1.44 -8.19
N VAL A 115 8.70 2.05 -7.40
CA VAL A 115 10.14 1.75 -7.39
C VAL A 115 10.40 0.33 -6.86
N LEU A 116 9.76 -0.07 -5.76
CA LEU A 116 9.91 -1.41 -5.20
C LEU A 116 9.40 -2.49 -6.17
N ALA A 117 8.25 -2.28 -6.79
CA ALA A 117 7.68 -3.20 -7.77
C ALA A 117 8.60 -3.37 -8.97
N LYS A 118 9.15 -2.27 -9.52
CA LYS A 118 10.13 -2.35 -10.61
C LYS A 118 11.39 -3.13 -10.21
N LYS A 119 11.95 -2.86 -9.03
CA LYS A 119 13.12 -3.59 -8.51
C LYS A 119 12.84 -5.10 -8.40
N HIS A 120 11.64 -5.48 -8.01
CA HIS A 120 11.22 -6.86 -7.79
C HIS A 120 10.53 -7.49 -9.02
N ARG A 121 10.45 -6.79 -10.15
CA ARG A 121 9.79 -7.23 -11.39
C ARG A 121 8.32 -7.60 -11.20
N ILE A 122 7.62 -6.80 -10.41
CA ILE A 122 6.18 -6.93 -10.13
C ILE A 122 5.40 -5.91 -10.96
N ALA A 123 4.26 -6.32 -11.49
CA ALA A 123 3.38 -5.45 -12.26
C ALA A 123 2.72 -4.40 -11.37
N VAL A 124 2.60 -3.20 -11.92
CA VAL A 124 1.94 -2.05 -11.29
C VAL A 124 0.77 -1.63 -12.15
N TYR A 125 -0.42 -1.67 -11.57
CA TYR A 125 -1.65 -1.32 -12.25
C TYR A 125 -2.28 -0.08 -11.62
N LEU A 126 -2.79 0.79 -12.49
CA LEU A 126 -3.50 1.98 -12.07
C LEU A 126 -5.00 1.77 -12.26
N PHE A 127 -5.78 2.14 -11.25
CA PHE A 127 -7.24 2.22 -11.34
C PHE A 127 -7.71 3.56 -10.76
N LYS A 128 -8.84 4.07 -11.24
CA LYS A 128 -9.33 5.38 -10.85
C LYS A 128 -9.58 5.46 -9.33
N GLY A 129 -8.98 6.46 -8.71
CA GLY A 129 -9.14 6.79 -7.31
C GLY A 129 -10.39 7.62 -7.06
N ARG A 130 -10.83 7.65 -5.80
CA ARG A 130 -11.83 8.64 -5.38
C ARG A 130 -11.22 10.04 -5.53
N PRO A 131 -12.00 11.03 -6.00
CA PRO A 131 -11.51 12.40 -6.17
C PRO A 131 -10.86 12.93 -4.90
N GLN A 132 -9.64 13.44 -5.05
CA GLN A 132 -8.86 14.07 -3.99
C GLN A 132 -8.43 15.46 -4.49
N PRO A 133 -9.22 16.51 -4.20
CA PRO A 133 -8.98 17.84 -4.74
C PRO A 133 -7.75 18.52 -4.12
N ASP A 134 -7.41 18.15 -2.88
CA ASP A 134 -6.32 18.77 -2.14
C ASP A 134 -4.97 18.12 -2.46
N LEU A 135 -3.98 18.95 -2.78
CA LEU A 135 -2.59 18.51 -2.97
C LEU A 135 -1.83 18.33 -1.64
N MET A 136 -2.25 19.05 -0.61
CA MET A 136 -1.62 19.09 0.70
C MET A 136 -2.67 18.96 1.80
N ALA A 137 -2.40 18.14 2.81
CA ALA A 137 -3.20 18.08 4.02
C ALA A 137 -2.76 19.16 5.01
N LYS A 138 -3.56 19.40 6.05
CA LYS A 138 -3.15 20.29 7.14
C LYS A 138 -2.07 19.59 7.97
N GLU A 139 -1.04 20.32 8.41
CA GLU A 139 0.04 19.75 9.24
C GLU A 139 -0.49 19.00 10.48
N LYS A 140 -1.57 19.50 11.09
CA LYS A 140 -2.20 18.85 12.24
C LYS A 140 -2.60 17.38 12.00
N GLU A 141 -2.81 16.97 10.75
CA GLU A 141 -3.21 15.61 10.38
C GLU A 141 -2.06 14.62 10.52
N ILE A 142 -0.81 15.03 10.31
CA ILE A 142 0.35 14.14 10.53
C ILE A 142 0.71 14.05 12.02
N PHE A 143 0.40 15.09 12.78
CA PHE A 143 0.72 15.18 14.21
C PHE A 143 -0.18 14.36 15.11
N SER A 144 -1.35 13.94 14.62
CA SER A 144 -2.36 13.29 15.42
C SER A 144 -2.79 11.95 14.81
N PHE A 145 -3.22 11.06 15.69
CA PHE A 145 -3.84 9.79 15.35
C PHE A 145 -5.07 9.63 16.25
N ASN A 146 -6.24 9.39 15.67
CA ASN A 146 -7.51 9.29 16.39
C ASN A 146 -7.78 10.46 17.36
N GLY A 147 -7.51 11.69 16.92
CA GLY A 147 -7.70 12.91 17.72
C GLY A 147 -6.63 13.17 18.79
N GLN A 148 -5.78 12.19 19.10
CA GLN A 148 -4.67 12.34 20.04
C GLN A 148 -3.41 12.78 19.32
N ARG A 149 -2.75 13.82 19.82
CA ARG A 149 -1.43 14.23 19.32
C ARG A 149 -0.40 13.16 19.67
N VAL A 150 0.31 12.68 18.66
CA VAL A 150 1.39 11.67 18.78
C VAL A 150 2.78 12.24 18.52
N SER A 151 2.86 13.46 17.99
CA SER A 151 4.11 14.19 17.78
C SER A 151 4.43 15.15 18.95
N ALA A 152 5.71 15.41 19.19
CA ALA A 152 6.14 16.39 20.19
C ALA A 152 5.60 17.79 19.89
N ALA A 153 5.41 18.62 20.93
CA ALA A 153 5.07 20.02 20.74
C ALA A 153 6.20 20.75 19.97
N GLY A 154 5.83 21.70 19.11
CA GLY A 154 6.80 22.48 18.31
C GLY A 154 7.32 21.79 17.03
N THR A 155 6.90 20.56 16.73
CA THR A 155 7.24 19.91 15.46
C THR A 155 6.50 20.54 14.26
N ARG A 156 7.15 20.59 13.10
CA ARG A 156 6.56 20.98 11.81
C ARG A 156 6.19 19.76 10.97
N GLY A 157 5.17 19.90 10.14
CA GLY A 157 4.58 18.84 9.33
C GLY A 157 4.72 19.14 7.85
N TYR A 158 4.88 18.10 7.04
CA TYR A 158 4.84 18.18 5.59
C TYR A 158 4.01 17.02 5.08
N VAL A 159 2.89 17.32 4.42
CA VAL A 159 1.83 16.33 4.20
C VAL A 159 1.28 16.41 2.77
N PRO A 160 2.10 16.09 1.75
CA PRO A 160 1.58 15.93 0.40
C PRO A 160 0.59 14.78 0.36
N LEU A 161 -0.45 14.96 -0.45
CA LEU A 161 -1.55 14.02 -0.60
C LEU A 161 -1.51 13.25 -1.92
N LEU A 162 -0.86 13.85 -2.92
CA LEU A 162 -0.67 13.29 -4.25
C LEU A 162 0.80 13.35 -4.65
N GLU A 163 1.20 12.50 -5.58
CA GLU A 163 2.53 12.51 -6.16
C GLU A 163 2.53 12.02 -7.61
N TRP A 164 3.64 12.25 -8.31
CA TRP A 164 3.83 11.82 -9.69
C TRP A 164 4.46 10.43 -9.77
N VAL A 165 3.89 9.57 -10.62
CA VAL A 165 4.47 8.27 -10.99
C VAL A 165 4.73 8.25 -12.49
N ASP A 166 6.00 8.10 -12.86
CA ASP A 166 6.48 8.05 -14.25
C ASP A 166 5.99 6.77 -14.96
N LYS A 167 5.62 6.90 -16.25
CA LYS A 167 5.14 5.81 -17.11
C LYS A 167 6.03 4.57 -17.07
N LYS A 168 7.34 4.72 -16.87
CA LYS A 168 8.30 3.61 -16.81
C LYS A 168 8.13 2.66 -15.63
N TYR A 169 7.28 3.02 -14.66
CA TYR A 169 6.90 2.17 -13.53
C TYR A 169 5.49 1.57 -13.68
N ILE A 170 4.70 2.03 -14.65
CA ILE A 170 3.29 1.65 -14.80
C ILE A 170 3.20 0.54 -15.84
N THR A 171 2.57 -0.58 -15.48
CA THR A 171 2.34 -1.71 -16.39
C THR A 171 1.09 -1.50 -17.22
N LYS A 172 -0.03 -1.11 -16.60
CA LYS A 172 -1.29 -0.84 -17.30
C LYS A 172 -2.19 0.10 -16.50
N ILE A 173 -2.99 0.89 -17.21
CA ILE A 173 -3.97 1.80 -16.65
C ILE A 173 -5.37 1.30 -17.00
N TYR A 174 -6.26 1.34 -16.02
CA TYR A 174 -7.66 0.96 -16.14
C TYR A 174 -8.53 2.19 -15.85
N SER A 175 -9.42 2.51 -16.79
CA SER A 175 -10.34 3.66 -16.75
C SER A 175 -11.78 3.21 -16.80
#